data_AF-A0A524HLM0-F1
#
_entry.id   AF-A0A524HLM0-F1
#
_cell.length_a   1.000
_cell.length_b   1.000
_cell.length_c   1.000
_cell.angle_alpha   90.00
_cell.angle_beta   90.00
_cell.angle_gamma   90.00
#
_symmetry.space_group_name_H-M   'P 1'
#
loop_
_entity.id
_entity.type
_entity.pdbx_description
1 polymer ?
#
loop_
_entity_poly.entity_id
_entity_poly.type
_entity_poly.pdbx_seq_one_letter_code
_entity_poly.pdbx_strand_id
1 'polypeptide(L)'
;MTSIKRALLFGLLIWLIPFAVAFVIFPLRESSRPLFESIMPVAIAVATVMFGVLYFRRVTRQHLREGILIGLIWLVMCLLIDMPLMLLGGPMQMTLSEYISDIGVTYLMIPVITIGMGAVVGQRERTGT
;
A
#
# COMPACT_ATOMS: atom_id res chain seq x y z
N MET A 1 2.71 -0.85 18.75
CA MET A 1 3.47 -0.82 17.50
C MET A 1 4.83 -1.45 17.73
N THR A 2 5.11 -2.54 17.04
CA THR A 2 6.30 -3.38 17.24
C THR A 2 7.58 -2.69 16.78
N SER A 3 7.53 -1.99 15.64
CA SER A 3 8.68 -1.22 15.15
C SER A 3 8.26 -0.08 14.22
N ILE A 4 8.42 1.17 14.67
CA ILE A 4 8.13 2.36 13.86
C ILE A 4 9.10 2.47 12.67
N LYS A 5 10.40 2.21 12.89
CA LYS A 5 11.42 2.31 11.83
C LYS A 5 11.10 1.39 10.65
N ARG A 6 10.66 0.16 10.94
CA ARG A 6 10.24 -0.80 9.90
C ARG A 6 8.93 -0.39 9.25
N ALA A 7 7.97 0.12 10.03
CA ALA A 7 6.71 0.62 9.48
C ALA A 7 6.96 1.75 8.46
N LEU A 8 7.81 2.72 8.80
CA LEU A 8 8.15 3.83 7.90
C LEU A 8 8.94 3.37 6.68
N LEU A 9 9.97 2.53 6.86
CA LEU A 9 10.74 1.99 5.74
C LEU A 9 9.86 1.21 4.76
N PHE A 10 8.99 0.34 5.29
CA PHE A 10 8.10 -0.46 4.45
C PHE A 10 7.03 0.41 3.77
N GLY A 11 6.49 1.42 4.44
CA GLY A 11 5.56 2.37 3.81
C GLY A 11 6.20 3.10 2.62
N LEU A 12 7.47 3.53 2.77
CA LEU A 12 8.23 4.14 1.67
C LEU A 12 8.42 3.16 0.51
N LEU A 13 8.77 1.90 0.79
CA LEU A 13 8.97 0.88 -0.25
C LEU A 13 7.65 0.47 -0.93
N ILE A 14 6.54 0.44 -0.19
CA ILE A 14 5.20 0.16 -0.72
C ILE A 14 4.75 1.25 -1.69
N TRP A 15 5.16 2.50 -1.49
CA TRP A 15 4.93 3.56 -2.46
C TRP A 15 5.93 3.49 -3.63
N LEU A 16 7.23 3.30 -3.33
CA LEU A 16 8.29 3.34 -4.33
C LEU A 16 8.19 2.22 -5.39
N ILE A 17 7.77 1.01 -5.00
CA ILE A 17 7.67 -0.13 -5.92
C ILE A 17 6.61 0.09 -7.00
N PRO A 18 5.33 0.37 -6.68
CA PRO A 18 4.32 0.73 -7.67
C PRO A 18 4.72 1.94 -8.51
N PHE A 19 5.38 2.95 -7.93
CA PHE A 19 5.89 4.09 -8.69
C PHE A 19 6.94 3.66 -9.73
N ALA A 20 7.91 2.83 -9.35
CA ALA A 20 8.90 2.30 -10.28
C ALA A 20 8.26 1.40 -11.35
N VAL A 21 7.28 0.59 -10.99
CA VAL A 21 6.49 -0.22 -11.94
C VAL A 21 5.78 0.69 -12.93
N ALA A 22 5.05 1.71 -12.46
CA ALA A 22 4.34 2.68 -13.29
C ALA A 22 5.28 3.36 -14.29
N PHE A 23 6.49 3.74 -13.86
CA PHE A 23 7.50 4.35 -14.71
C PHE A 23 7.94 3.41 -15.84
N VAL A 24 8.19 2.14 -15.53
CA VAL A 24 8.60 1.12 -16.54
C VAL A 24 7.47 0.82 -17.53
N ILE A 25 6.23 0.70 -17.04
CA ILE A 25 5.08 0.33 -17.86
C ILE A 25 4.31 1.53 -18.41
N PHE A 26 4.81 2.75 -18.25
CA PHE A 26 4.12 3.98 -18.67
C PHE A 26 3.65 3.97 -20.13
N PRO A 27 4.37 3.39 -21.11
CA PRO A 27 3.86 3.26 -22.49
C PRO A 27 2.54 2.48 -22.61
N LEU A 28 2.22 1.60 -21.64
CA LEU A 28 0.93 0.91 -21.59
C LEU A 28 -0.22 1.86 -21.27
N ARG A 29 0.03 3.00 -20.63
CA ARG A 29 -1.00 3.98 -20.32
C ARG A 29 -1.67 4.52 -21.59
N GLU A 30 -0.91 4.68 -22.67
CA GLU A 30 -1.42 5.14 -23.97
C GLU A 30 -1.87 3.98 -24.87
N SER A 31 -1.09 2.89 -24.91
CA SER A 31 -1.37 1.76 -25.81
C SER A 31 -2.44 0.79 -25.29
N SER A 32 -2.61 0.66 -23.98
CA SER A 32 -3.60 -0.22 -23.34
C SER A 32 -3.89 0.23 -21.90
N ARG A 33 -4.67 1.30 -21.77
CA ARG A 33 -5.06 1.86 -20.46
C ARG A 33 -5.63 0.81 -19.48
N PRO A 34 -6.53 -0.12 -19.87
CA PRO A 34 -7.04 -1.14 -18.95
C PRO A 34 -5.96 -2.06 -18.38
N LEU A 35 -4.93 -2.37 -19.17
CA LEU A 35 -3.81 -3.21 -18.71
C LEU A 35 -2.94 -2.45 -17.71
N PHE A 36 -2.64 -1.17 -17.98
CA PHE A 36 -1.94 -0.30 -17.04
C PHE A 36 -2.69 -0.21 -15.70
N GLU A 37 -4.00 0.10 -15.75
CA GLU A 37 -4.86 0.22 -14.57
C GLU A 37 -5.04 -1.10 -13.82
N SER A 38 -4.88 -2.25 -14.47
CA SER A 38 -4.94 -3.56 -13.81
C SER A 38 -3.62 -3.93 -13.12
N ILE A 39 -2.47 -3.57 -13.70
CA ILE A 39 -1.15 -3.88 -13.13
C ILE A 39 -0.88 -3.06 -11.86
N MET A 40 -1.35 -1.81 -11.80
CA MET A 40 -1.08 -0.91 -10.67
C MET A 40 -1.60 -1.42 -9.31
N PRO A 41 -2.89 -1.83 -9.18
CA PRO A 41 -3.39 -2.49 -7.97
C PRO A 41 -2.65 -3.78 -7.62
N VAL A 42 -2.26 -4.57 -8.63
CA VAL A 42 -1.49 -5.80 -8.41
C VAL A 42 -0.12 -5.49 -7.81
N ALA A 43 0.57 -4.46 -8.32
CA ALA A 43 1.85 -4.02 -7.77
C ALA A 43 1.72 -3.56 -6.30
N ILE A 44 0.69 -2.78 -5.98
CA ILE A 44 0.39 -2.36 -4.60
C ILE A 44 0.10 -3.56 -3.71
N ALA A 45 -0.73 -4.51 -4.18
CA ALA A 45 -1.07 -5.72 -3.43
C ALA A 45 0.16 -6.56 -3.12
N VAL A 46 1.01 -6.82 -4.12
CA VAL A 46 2.25 -7.60 -3.96
C VAL A 46 3.18 -6.93 -2.95
N ALA A 47 3.42 -5.62 -3.09
CA ALA A 47 4.27 -4.88 -2.17
C ALA A 47 3.70 -4.93 -0.73
N THR A 48 2.41 -4.64 -0.57
CA THR A 48 1.74 -4.63 0.73
C THR A 48 1.78 -6.00 1.41
N VAL A 49 1.47 -7.07 0.67
CA VAL A 49 1.51 -8.45 1.22
C VAL A 49 2.94 -8.82 1.62
N MET A 50 3.92 -8.58 0.75
CA MET A 50 5.32 -8.92 1.02
C MET A 50 5.82 -8.23 2.29
N PHE A 51 5.66 -6.91 2.39
CA PHE A 51 6.11 -6.17 3.57
C PHE A 51 5.23 -6.41 4.80
N GLY A 52 3.94 -6.67 4.62
CA GLY A 52 3.03 -7.14 5.66
C GLY A 52 3.56 -8.41 6.31
N VAL A 53 3.90 -9.43 5.51
CA VAL A 53 4.46 -10.70 6.00
C VAL A 53 5.75 -10.45 6.77
N LEU A 54 6.66 -9.65 6.20
CA LEU A 54 7.92 -9.31 6.85
C LEU A 54 7.73 -8.57 8.18
N TYR A 55 6.74 -7.67 8.25
CA TYR A 55 6.42 -6.94 9.48
C TYR A 55 5.88 -7.90 10.55
N PHE A 56 4.85 -8.67 10.21
CA PHE A 56 4.14 -9.58 11.11
C PHE A 56 5.02 -10.70 11.65
N ARG A 57 6.08 -11.13 10.93
CA ARG A 57 7.09 -12.07 11.45
C ARG A 57 7.77 -11.65 12.76
N ARG A 58 7.69 -10.38 13.15
CA ARG A 58 8.25 -9.89 14.44
C ARG A 58 7.18 -9.42 15.42
N VAL A 59 5.92 -9.43 15.03
CA VAL A 59 4.81 -9.08 15.93
C VAL A 59 4.57 -10.30 16.82
N THR A 60 4.50 -10.07 18.13
CA THR A 60 4.34 -11.16 19.12
C THR A 60 2.99 -11.11 19.83
N ARG A 61 2.29 -9.98 19.80
CA ARG A 61 1.00 -9.75 20.47
C ARG A 61 0.21 -8.67 19.75
N GLN A 62 -1.10 -8.61 20.03
CA GLN A 62 -2.00 -7.56 19.54
C GLN A 62 -2.03 -7.44 17.99
N HIS A 63 -1.97 -8.59 17.29
CA HIS A 63 -1.91 -8.68 15.84
C HIS A 63 -2.90 -7.80 15.07
N LEU A 64 -4.18 -7.80 15.48
CA LEU A 64 -5.21 -6.97 14.86
C LEU A 64 -4.89 -5.46 14.99
N ARG A 65 -4.51 -5.02 16.19
CA ARG A 65 -4.15 -3.62 16.45
C ARG A 65 -2.92 -3.20 15.65
N GLU A 66 -1.92 -4.08 15.55
CA GLU A 66 -0.74 -3.84 14.72
C GLU A 66 -1.12 -3.71 13.24
N GLY A 67 -2.00 -4.59 12.74
CA GLY A 67 -2.51 -4.53 11.35
C GLY A 67 -3.24 -3.23 11.02
N ILE A 68 -4.08 -2.72 11.93
CA ILE A 68 -4.75 -1.42 11.78
C ILE A 68 -3.71 -0.29 11.75
N LEU A 69 -2.78 -0.27 12.71
CA LEU A 69 -1.80 0.80 12.83
C LEU A 69 -0.87 0.89 11.61
N ILE A 70 -0.30 -0.24 11.16
CA ILE A 70 0.59 -0.23 10.00
C ILE A 70 -0.17 0.10 8.72
N GLY A 71 -1.42 -0.37 8.59
CA GLY A 71 -2.28 -0.07 7.44
C GLY A 71 -2.53 1.43 7.32
N LEU A 72 -2.87 2.09 8.42
CA LEU A 72 -3.06 3.54 8.46
C LEU A 72 -1.76 4.29 8.17
N ILE A 73 -0.64 3.88 8.76
CA ILE A 73 0.66 4.52 8.49
C ILE A 73 1.01 4.42 7.01
N TRP A 74 0.90 3.25 6.41
CA TRP A 74 1.26 3.04 5.01
C TRP A 74 0.31 3.76 4.05
N LEU A 75 -1.00 3.77 4.33
CA LEU A 75 -1.97 4.56 3.58
C LEU A 75 -1.61 6.05 3.61
N VAL A 76 -1.38 6.61 4.81
CA VAL A 76 -1.03 8.03 4.97
C VAL A 76 0.29 8.33 4.26
N MET A 77 1.30 7.46 4.38
CA MET A 77 2.57 7.66 3.69
C MET A 77 2.41 7.66 2.17
N CYS A 78 1.65 6.71 1.61
CA CYS A 78 1.40 6.69 0.17
C CYS A 78 0.72 7.98 -0.28
N LEU A 79 -0.36 8.40 0.39
CA LEU A 79 -1.05 9.64 0.05
C LEU A 79 -0.15 10.87 0.18
N LEU A 80 0.63 10.98 1.25
CA LEU A 80 1.49 12.14 1.50
C LEU A 80 2.64 12.27 0.49
N ILE A 81 3.22 11.15 0.05
CA ILE A 81 4.32 11.17 -0.92
C ILE A 81 3.78 11.37 -2.34
N ASP A 82 2.62 10.77 -2.64
CA ASP A 82 2.06 10.73 -3.98
C ASP A 82 1.32 12.03 -4.35
N MET A 83 0.62 12.65 -3.40
CA MET A 83 -0.16 13.87 -3.62
C MET A 83 0.66 15.03 -4.22
N PRO A 84 1.89 15.35 -3.74
CA PRO A 84 2.71 16.38 -4.37
C PRO A 84 3.09 16.08 -5.82
N LEU A 85 3.28 14.80 -6.16
CA LEU A 85 3.72 14.37 -7.49
C LEU A 85 2.57 14.29 -8.50
N MET A 86 1.36 14.04 -8.03
CA MET A 86 0.19 13.85 -8.90
C MET A 86 -0.70 15.09 -8.99
N LEU A 87 -0.85 15.85 -7.89
CA LEU A 87 -1.79 16.97 -7.78
C LEU A 87 -1.12 18.35 -7.69
N LEU A 88 -0.03 18.48 -6.90
CA LEU A 88 0.53 19.79 -6.54
C LEU A 88 1.65 20.23 -7.49
N GLY A 89 1.34 20.35 -8.78
CA GLY A 89 2.28 20.84 -9.79
C GLY A 89 3.32 19.81 -10.25
N GLY A 90 3.12 18.53 -9.92
CA GLY A 90 3.92 17.43 -10.43
C GLY A 90 3.58 17.05 -11.89
N PRO A 91 4.34 16.11 -12.48
CA PRO A 91 4.38 15.89 -13.93
C PRO A 91 3.07 15.39 -14.55
N MET A 92 2.17 14.76 -13.78
CA MET A 92 0.89 14.26 -14.30
C MET A 92 -0.26 15.28 -14.24
N GLN A 93 -0.13 16.35 -13.44
CA GLN A 93 -1.11 17.44 -13.30
C GLN A 93 -2.59 16.98 -13.23
N MET A 94 -2.87 15.96 -12.42
CA MET A 94 -4.22 15.39 -12.31
C MET A 94 -5.13 16.32 -11.52
N THR A 95 -6.43 16.29 -11.81
CA THR A 95 -7.45 16.85 -10.92
C THR A 95 -7.65 15.95 -9.70
N LEU A 96 -8.22 16.48 -8.62
CA LEU A 96 -8.55 15.69 -7.42
C LEU A 96 -9.48 14.50 -7.74
N SER A 97 -10.45 14.70 -8.65
CA SER A 97 -11.40 13.66 -9.04
C SER A 97 -10.72 12.52 -9.80
N GLU A 98 -9.82 12.83 -10.73
CA GLU A 98 -9.03 11.84 -11.46
C GLU A 98 -8.11 11.08 -10.52
N TYR A 99 -7.45 11.79 -9.60
CA TYR A 99 -6.57 11.17 -8.61
C TYR A 99 -7.31 10.16 -7.73
N ILE A 100 -8.48 10.53 -7.21
CA ILE A 100 -9.28 9.64 -6.36
C ILE A 100 -9.72 8.39 -7.16
N SER A 101 -10.17 8.59 -8.39
CA SER A 101 -10.73 7.52 -9.22
C SER A 101 -9.67 6.55 -9.74
N ASP A 102 -8.51 7.06 -10.16
CA ASP A 102 -7.45 6.27 -10.77
C ASP A 102 -6.49 5.66 -9.71
N ILE A 103 -6.28 6.35 -8.57
CA ILE A 103 -5.21 6.01 -7.61
C ILE A 103 -5.71 5.93 -6.17
N GLY A 104 -6.43 6.95 -5.70
CA GLY A 104 -6.76 7.12 -4.28
C GLY A 104 -7.53 5.94 -3.69
N VAL A 105 -8.54 5.43 -4.41
CA VAL A 105 -9.31 4.24 -3.99
C VAL A 105 -8.42 2.99 -3.92
N THR A 106 -7.48 2.84 -4.84
CA THR A 106 -6.56 1.69 -4.89
C THR A 106 -5.73 1.57 -3.61
N TYR A 107 -5.34 2.69 -2.99
CA TYR A 107 -4.61 2.66 -1.73
C TYR A 107 -5.41 2.08 -0.55
N LEU A 108 -6.74 1.98 -0.63
CA LEU A 108 -7.55 1.29 0.39
C LEU A 108 -7.26 -0.21 0.47
N MET A 109 -6.65 -0.79 -0.55
CA MET A 109 -6.12 -2.16 -0.48
C MET A 109 -5.12 -2.33 0.67
N ILE A 110 -4.34 -1.29 0.97
CA ILE A 110 -3.30 -1.33 2.00
C ILE A 110 -3.88 -1.69 3.38
N PRO A 111 -4.80 -0.89 3.97
CA PRO A 111 -5.39 -1.22 5.26
C PRO A 111 -6.24 -2.50 5.21
N VAL A 112 -6.92 -2.78 4.09
CA VAL A 112 -7.70 -4.03 3.96
C VAL A 112 -6.79 -5.25 4.13
N ILE A 113 -5.65 -5.27 3.44
CA ILE A 113 -4.67 -6.36 3.51
C ILE A 113 -4.08 -6.46 4.93
N THR A 114 -3.58 -5.36 5.50
CA THR A 114 -2.87 -5.40 6.79
C THR A 114 -3.80 -5.75 7.95
N ILE A 115 -5.05 -5.28 7.93
CA ILE A 115 -6.07 -5.65 8.91
C ILE A 115 -6.44 -7.13 8.76
N GLY A 116 -6.63 -7.62 7.53
CA GLY A 116 -6.90 -9.03 7.27
C GLY A 116 -5.80 -9.94 7.80
N MET A 117 -4.53 -9.59 7.56
CA MET A 117 -3.39 -10.32 8.11
C MET A 117 -3.38 -10.30 9.65
N GLY A 118 -3.59 -9.13 10.26
CA GLY A 118 -3.64 -9.00 11.72
C GLY A 118 -4.79 -9.80 12.36
N ALA A 119 -5.95 -9.87 11.69
CA ALA A 119 -7.09 -10.66 12.13
C ALA A 119 -6.79 -12.16 12.08
N VAL A 120 -6.25 -12.66 10.96
CA VAL A 120 -5.93 -14.09 10.78
C VAL A 120 -4.86 -14.56 11.76
N VAL A 121 -3.77 -13.80 11.91
CA VAL A 121 -2.69 -14.18 12.84
C VAL A 121 -3.18 -14.11 14.29
N GLY A 122 -3.95 -13.07 14.64
CA GLY A 122 -4.51 -12.92 15.98
C GLY A 122 -5.53 -14.01 16.34
N GLN A 123 -6.25 -14.57 15.37
CA GLN A 123 -7.15 -15.70 15.58
C GLN A 123 -6.37 -17.00 15.85
N ARG A 124 -5.29 -17.28 15.10
CA ARG A 124 -4.48 -18.50 15.31
C ARG A 124 -3.93 -18.59 16.73
N GLU A 125 -3.39 -17.48 17.24
CA GLU A 125 -2.90 -17.42 18.63
C GLU A 125 -3.99 -17.69 19.68
N ARG A 126 -5.22 -17.24 19.44
CA ARG A 126 -6.35 -17.49 20.35
C ARG A 126 -6.81 -18.94 20.31
N THR A 127 -6.62 -19.62 19.19
CA THR A 127 -7.14 -20.99 18.96
C THR A 127 -6.08 -22.07 19.23
N GLY A 128 -4.82 -21.69 19.49
CA GLY A 128 -3.75 -22.63 19.87
C GLY A 128 -3.28 -23.56 18.75
N THR A 129 -3.65 -23.27 17.50
CA THR A 129 -3.24 -24.00 16.27
C THR A 129 -2.11 -23.26 15.57
#